data_AF-A0A0H2U977-F1
#
_entry.id   AF-A0A0H2U977-F1
#
_cell.length_a   1.000
_cell.length_b   1.000
_cell.length_c   1.000
_cell.angle_alpha   90.00
_cell.angle_beta   90.00
_cell.angle_gamma   90.00
#
_symmetry.space_group_name_H-M   'P 1'
#
loop_
_entity.id
_entity.type
_entity.pdbx_description
1 polymer ?
#
loop_
_entity_poly.entity_id
_entity_poly.type
_entity_poly.pdbx_seq_one_letter_code
_entity_poly.pdbx_strand_id
1 'polypeptide(L)'
;MDDLFTPVSQVYTTRTQETLLEANIPQAKPEPVRTPVLSSYADALEVLKREPNYETLSSVLEYLINGIPSDGKVMNIHSPSPQNSQIIQTLVTEVAPNYWRLLKDEAENALAAEGNPGSPPTPYYLLLACLRNLSGVNAILTHLRGLIGGLEASADDGRRSHTALTLELLMDLLCSLLAGPETILQIWENTTGGLEGSSAMARPLAQELVNVLAGGRVVSVAAEAERTIKKKDDTDAEFWVAASKDYSLWLLQNIIYWARKGSPESQSKVITELLVKAFRLGHSDLMVQVLVETLLVRESDDGKHVFDRLCKGLPHFEQRRLLYSLLKFASRAYFDGAADLPASEPETSTVAAVAGLLNSAVLQVESRVNLLLSWLTDSSGAAPGESVGIRRAVIAVVAQKKDDITTVVEKSLDQFGDQLYVRHAPLLQQEAHAQVLLLSAGYLHRANPIKLALLAKSSAYMNAISNRLGAPQTRARVLGMIVGEALSTLAKTGGKGLDFDMNETKSDDAKWYKALVEISDSIGPVDSLRKKVKTHNRPDVAKKAAKAQQKPRRQAKQSLPTPATQPKKPAIVEVVDSDEEEDDLVPYAKPDSDPEDSEDDAELVRRDKPRA
;
A
#
# COMPACT_ATOMS: atom_id res chain seq x y z
N MET A 1 -18.05 -59.78 -33.53
CA MET A 1 -18.96 -60.93 -33.44
C MET A 1 -18.08 -62.15 -33.26
N ASP A 2 -18.07 -62.89 -32.17
CA ASP A 2 -18.63 -62.79 -30.82
C ASP A 2 -17.82 -63.82 -30.04
N ASP A 3 -17.08 -63.43 -29.01
CA ASP A 3 -16.49 -64.38 -28.06
C ASP A 3 -16.43 -63.74 -26.67
N LEU A 4 -17.61 -63.27 -26.28
CA LEU A 4 -17.93 -62.78 -24.95
C LEU A 4 -18.89 -63.81 -24.31
N PHE A 5 -18.51 -64.27 -23.12
CA PHE A 5 -19.31 -64.99 -22.13
C PHE A 5 -19.45 -66.52 -22.23
N THR A 6 -18.73 -67.23 -21.36
CA THR A 6 -19.32 -68.31 -20.55
C THR A 6 -18.77 -68.28 -19.11
N PRO A 7 -19.59 -68.63 -18.09
CA PRO A 7 -19.35 -68.26 -16.68
C PRO A 7 -18.71 -69.39 -15.85
N VAL A 8 -17.89 -69.03 -14.86
CA VAL A 8 -17.34 -69.98 -13.88
C VAL A 8 -18.24 -70.03 -12.63
N SER A 9 -18.67 -71.25 -12.32
CA SER A 9 -19.59 -71.66 -11.27
C SER A 9 -19.11 -71.34 -9.85
N GLN A 10 -20.03 -70.85 -9.01
CA GLN A 10 -19.92 -70.78 -7.56
C GLN A 10 -20.09 -72.19 -6.96
N VAL A 11 -19.28 -72.53 -5.95
CA VAL A 11 -19.50 -73.70 -5.10
C VAL A 11 -19.82 -73.20 -3.69
N TYR A 12 -21.05 -73.47 -3.26
CA TYR A 12 -21.52 -73.34 -1.89
C TYR A 12 -21.04 -74.55 -1.08
N THR A 13 -20.40 -74.31 0.07
CA THR A 13 -20.28 -75.33 1.13
C THR A 13 -21.15 -74.95 2.31
N THR A 14 -22.15 -75.78 2.54
CA THR A 14 -23.13 -75.76 3.63
C THR A 14 -22.55 -76.25 4.95
N ARG A 15 -22.71 -75.42 5.98
CA ARG A 15 -23.19 -75.71 7.35
C ARG A 15 -23.16 -77.18 7.82
N THR A 16 -22.35 -77.46 8.84
CA THR A 16 -22.63 -78.50 9.84
C THR A 16 -22.37 -77.92 11.22
N GLN A 17 -23.31 -78.20 12.12
CA GLN A 17 -23.55 -77.58 13.40
C GLN A 17 -23.11 -78.58 14.47
N GLU A 18 -22.04 -78.30 15.21
CA GLU A 18 -21.69 -79.05 16.42
C GLU A 18 -21.25 -78.09 17.54
N THR A 19 -22.17 -77.96 18.50
CA THR A 19 -21.95 -77.87 19.95
C THR A 19 -20.97 -76.84 20.54
N LEU A 20 -21.60 -75.83 21.13
CA LEU A 20 -21.17 -74.98 22.24
C LEU A 20 -20.23 -75.68 23.24
N LEU A 21 -19.01 -75.18 23.33
CA LEU A 21 -18.23 -75.14 24.57
C LEU A 21 -17.78 -73.70 24.78
N GLU A 22 -18.27 -73.11 25.88
CA GLU A 22 -17.85 -71.84 26.41
C GLU A 22 -16.34 -71.85 26.68
N ALA A 23 -15.58 -71.16 25.84
CA ALA A 23 -14.26 -70.68 26.21
C ALA A 23 -14.41 -69.19 26.55
N ASN A 24 -14.45 -68.91 27.85
CA ASN A 24 -14.24 -67.59 28.44
C ASN A 24 -12.94 -66.99 27.90
N ILE A 25 -13.05 -66.15 26.87
CA ILE A 25 -12.02 -65.18 26.54
C ILE A 25 -12.39 -63.92 27.33
N PRO A 26 -11.57 -63.45 28.27
CA PRO A 26 -11.82 -62.17 28.92
C PRO A 26 -11.88 -61.10 27.83
N GLN A 27 -13.05 -60.47 27.69
CA GLN A 27 -13.14 -59.16 27.04
C GLN A 27 -12.25 -58.23 27.84
N ALA A 28 -11.03 -58.01 27.35
CA ALA A 28 -10.26 -56.85 27.75
C ALA A 28 -11.11 -55.63 27.34
N LYS A 29 -11.74 -55.01 28.34
CA LYS A 29 -12.26 -53.65 28.22
C LYS A 29 -11.19 -52.82 27.51
N PRO A 30 -11.50 -52.03 26.48
CA PRO A 30 -10.60 -50.96 26.09
C PRO A 30 -10.38 -50.12 27.35
N GLU A 31 -9.14 -50.07 27.83
CA GLU A 31 -8.78 -49.12 28.87
C GLU A 31 -9.22 -47.74 28.38
N PRO A 32 -9.90 -46.92 29.21
CA PRO A 32 -10.16 -45.55 28.85
C PRO A 32 -8.80 -44.91 28.56
N VAL A 33 -8.62 -44.40 27.34
CA VAL A 33 -7.45 -43.63 26.95
C VAL A 33 -7.35 -42.48 27.96
N ARG A 34 -6.48 -42.63 28.95
CA ARG A 34 -6.22 -41.60 29.94
C ARG A 34 -5.56 -40.47 29.17
N THR A 35 -6.26 -39.34 29.03
CA THR A 35 -5.65 -38.09 28.62
C THR A 35 -4.38 -37.89 29.44
N PRO A 36 -3.20 -37.72 28.82
CA PRO A 36 -1.95 -37.58 29.56
C PRO A 36 -2.06 -36.39 30.50
N VAL A 37 -1.69 -36.58 31.76
CA VAL A 37 -1.64 -35.49 32.74
C VAL A 37 -0.43 -34.63 32.38
N LEU A 38 -0.66 -33.56 31.64
CA LEU A 38 0.37 -32.61 31.23
C LEU A 38 0.86 -31.83 32.44
N SER A 39 2.07 -32.15 32.88
CA SER A 39 2.68 -31.57 34.08
C SER A 39 3.69 -30.47 33.73
N SER A 40 4.23 -30.51 32.50
CA SER A 40 5.19 -29.53 31.99
C SER A 40 5.09 -29.33 30.47
N TYR A 41 5.69 -28.24 29.98
CA TYR A 41 5.89 -27.99 28.54
C TYR A 41 6.81 -29.04 27.87
N ALA A 42 7.65 -29.75 28.64
CA ALA A 42 8.50 -30.80 28.11
C ALA A 42 7.67 -32.04 27.77
N ASP A 43 6.71 -32.37 28.64
CA ASP A 43 5.75 -33.46 28.41
C ASP A 43 4.89 -33.15 27.19
N ALA A 44 4.43 -31.90 27.03
CA ALA A 44 3.69 -31.47 25.84
C ALA A 44 4.53 -31.66 24.55
N LEU A 45 5.81 -31.28 24.57
CA LEU A 45 6.70 -31.49 23.41
C LEU A 45 6.89 -32.97 23.08
N GLU A 46 7.09 -33.83 24.09
CA GLU A 46 7.20 -35.28 23.87
C GLU A 46 5.92 -35.89 23.31
N VAL A 47 4.75 -35.45 23.80
CA VAL A 47 3.45 -35.92 23.31
C VAL A 47 3.27 -35.51 21.85
N LEU A 48 3.60 -34.27 21.48
CA LEU A 48 3.48 -33.80 20.09
C LEU A 48 4.39 -34.58 19.13
N LYS A 49 5.63 -34.90 19.55
CA LYS A 49 6.57 -35.71 18.76
C LYS A 49 6.16 -37.15 18.54
N ARG A 50 5.23 -37.67 19.36
CA ARG A 50 4.71 -39.04 19.25
C ARG A 50 3.43 -39.12 18.41
N GLU A 51 3.09 -38.06 17.68
CA GLU A 51 1.88 -37.96 16.85
C GLU A 51 0.60 -38.31 17.64
N PRO A 52 0.16 -37.40 18.51
CA PRO A 52 -0.94 -37.66 19.43
C PRO A 52 -2.27 -37.84 18.69
N ASN A 53 -3.18 -38.65 19.24
CA ASN A 53 -4.54 -38.75 18.70
C ASN A 53 -5.29 -37.40 18.78
N TYR A 54 -6.40 -37.27 18.06
CA TYR A 54 -7.15 -36.01 17.92
C TYR A 54 -7.53 -35.37 19.27
N GLU A 55 -8.08 -36.14 20.20
CA GLU A 55 -8.48 -35.67 21.53
C GLU A 55 -7.28 -35.19 22.35
N THR A 56 -6.19 -35.95 22.32
CA THR A 56 -4.95 -35.59 23.02
C THR A 56 -4.33 -34.33 22.42
N LEU A 57 -4.34 -34.19 21.09
CA LEU A 57 -3.88 -32.98 20.42
C LEU A 57 -4.68 -31.76 20.88
N SER A 58 -6.01 -31.86 20.90
CA SER A 58 -6.88 -30.78 21.39
C SER A 58 -6.53 -30.37 22.83
N SER A 59 -6.40 -31.34 23.73
CA SER A 59 -6.04 -31.06 25.14
C SER A 59 -4.64 -30.45 25.27
N VAL A 60 -3.67 -30.89 24.46
CA VAL A 60 -2.32 -30.31 24.46
C VAL A 60 -2.33 -28.87 23.95
N LEU A 61 -3.06 -28.58 22.87
CA LEU A 61 -3.16 -27.22 22.32
C LEU A 61 -3.83 -26.26 23.31
N GLU A 62 -4.90 -26.71 23.97
CA GLU A 62 -5.57 -25.94 25.02
C GLU A 62 -4.65 -25.68 26.22
N TYR A 63 -3.90 -26.70 26.65
CA TYR A 63 -2.91 -26.57 27.73
C TYR A 63 -1.81 -25.55 27.40
N LEU A 64 -1.31 -25.53 26.16
CA LEU A 64 -0.26 -24.62 25.72
C LEU A 64 -0.70 -23.14 25.72
N ILE A 65 -1.98 -22.88 25.48
CA ILE A 65 -2.55 -21.52 25.49
C ILE A 65 -2.86 -21.06 26.91
N ASN A 66 -3.54 -21.91 27.68
CA ASN A 66 -4.00 -21.58 29.03
C ASN A 66 -2.85 -21.53 30.04
N GLY A 67 -1.75 -22.23 29.75
CA GLY A 67 -0.49 -22.14 30.48
C GLY A 67 -0.50 -22.77 31.88
N ILE A 68 0.65 -22.70 32.55
CA ILE A 68 0.83 -23.18 33.92
C ILE A 68 0.90 -21.97 34.86
N PRO A 69 0.12 -21.93 35.96
CA PRO A 69 0.34 -20.95 37.02
C PRO A 69 1.68 -21.26 37.71
N SER A 70 2.68 -20.38 37.56
CA SER A 70 3.96 -20.50 38.26
C SER A 70 4.37 -19.14 38.83
N ASP A 71 4.68 -19.05 40.13
CA ASP A 71 5.13 -17.82 40.81
C ASP A 71 4.36 -16.54 40.43
N GLY A 72 3.03 -16.62 40.40
CA GLY A 72 2.15 -15.47 40.13
C GLY A 72 2.11 -14.99 38.68
N LYS A 73 2.76 -15.69 37.73
CA LYS A 73 2.63 -15.45 36.29
C LYS A 73 2.21 -16.72 35.54
N VAL A 74 1.29 -16.58 34.60
CA VAL A 74 0.90 -17.69 33.71
C VAL A 74 1.95 -17.77 32.61
N MET A 75 2.74 -18.83 32.59
CA MET A 75 3.62 -19.13 31.45
C MET A 75 2.78 -19.75 30.34
N ASN A 76 2.64 -19.04 29.21
CA ASN A 76 2.00 -19.52 27.99
C ASN A 76 3.05 -19.83 26.90
N ILE A 77 2.63 -20.53 25.84
CA ILE A 77 3.47 -20.85 24.67
C ILE A 77 4.05 -19.61 23.97
N HIS A 78 3.46 -18.43 24.16
CA HIS A 78 3.91 -17.20 23.52
C HIS A 78 5.10 -16.53 24.23
N SER A 79 5.41 -16.93 25.46
CA SER A 79 6.58 -16.42 26.16
C SER A 79 7.87 -16.80 25.43
N PRO A 80 8.82 -15.85 25.24
CA PRO A 80 10.04 -16.12 24.50
C PRO A 80 10.94 -17.09 25.28
N SER A 81 11.01 -18.34 24.83
CA SER A 81 11.90 -19.36 25.38
C SER A 81 12.37 -20.34 24.30
N PRO A 82 13.56 -20.96 24.45
CA PRO A 82 14.02 -22.00 23.54
C PRO A 82 13.07 -23.20 23.46
N GLN A 83 12.47 -23.57 24.59
CA GLN A 83 11.52 -24.69 24.68
C GLN A 83 10.23 -24.40 23.92
N ASN A 84 9.66 -23.21 24.07
CA ASN A 84 8.47 -22.81 23.31
C ASN A 84 8.76 -22.72 21.82
N SER A 85 9.95 -22.26 21.44
CA SER A 85 10.38 -22.23 20.03
C SER A 85 10.47 -23.64 19.44
N GLN A 86 10.95 -24.63 20.21
CA GLN A 86 10.95 -26.04 19.79
C GLN A 86 9.54 -26.61 19.64
N ILE A 87 8.63 -26.28 20.55
CA ILE A 87 7.21 -26.69 20.46
C ILE A 87 6.59 -26.10 19.20
N ILE A 88 6.73 -24.80 18.97
CA ILE A 88 6.23 -24.12 17.77
C ILE A 88 6.80 -24.74 16.50
N GLN A 89 8.11 -25.03 16.47
CA GLN A 89 8.73 -25.71 15.34
C GLN A 89 8.09 -27.08 15.09
N THR A 90 7.91 -27.89 16.15
CA THR A 90 7.28 -29.21 16.08
C THR A 90 5.83 -29.12 15.58
N LEU A 91 5.08 -28.12 16.05
CA LEU A 91 3.71 -27.85 15.57
C LEU A 91 3.68 -27.57 14.06
N VAL A 92 4.67 -26.85 13.53
CA VAL A 92 4.75 -26.50 12.10
C VAL A 92 5.29 -27.65 11.24
N THR A 93 6.26 -28.43 11.73
CA THR A 93 6.94 -29.46 10.92
C THR A 93 6.33 -30.83 11.01
N GLU A 94 5.76 -31.20 12.16
CA GLU A 94 5.26 -32.56 12.42
C GLU A 94 3.72 -32.58 12.56
N VAL A 95 3.13 -31.60 13.24
CA VAL A 95 1.68 -31.60 13.50
C VAL A 95 0.90 -31.03 12.31
N ALA A 96 1.23 -29.84 11.83
CA ALA A 96 0.46 -29.20 10.76
C ALA A 96 0.33 -30.07 9.50
N PRO A 97 1.39 -30.71 8.96
CA PRO A 97 1.26 -31.55 7.76
C PRO A 97 0.28 -32.72 7.93
N ASN A 98 0.18 -33.28 9.14
CA ASN A 98 -0.64 -34.45 9.44
C ASN A 98 -2.10 -34.10 9.79
N TYR A 99 -2.32 -32.98 10.48
CA TYR A 99 -3.63 -32.65 11.07
C TYR A 99 -4.35 -31.46 10.39
N TRP A 100 -3.66 -30.61 9.62
CA TRP A 100 -4.23 -29.35 9.14
C TRP A 100 -5.53 -29.50 8.34
N ARG A 101 -5.58 -30.44 7.38
CA ARG A 101 -6.77 -30.66 6.54
C ARG A 101 -7.97 -31.11 7.39
N LEU A 102 -7.75 -32.06 8.29
CA LEU A 102 -8.79 -32.54 9.21
C LEU A 102 -9.33 -31.42 10.10
N LEU A 103 -8.42 -30.63 10.70
CA LEU A 103 -8.77 -29.51 11.57
C LEU A 103 -9.58 -28.44 10.81
N LYS A 104 -9.19 -28.14 9.57
CA LYS A 104 -9.86 -27.16 8.73
C LYS A 104 -11.24 -27.63 8.29
N ASP A 105 -11.37 -28.87 7.83
CA ASP A 105 -12.64 -29.47 7.42
C ASP A 105 -13.63 -29.48 8.59
N GLU A 106 -13.18 -29.80 9.81
CA GLU A 106 -14.02 -29.73 11.02
C GLU A 106 -14.47 -28.31 11.32
N ALA A 107 -13.57 -27.33 11.25
CA ALA A 107 -13.91 -25.94 11.50
C ALA A 107 -14.93 -25.41 10.47
N GLU A 108 -14.78 -25.77 9.19
CA GLU A 108 -15.73 -25.39 8.13
C GLU A 108 -17.10 -26.06 8.32
N ASN A 109 -17.12 -27.34 8.71
CA ASN A 109 -18.36 -28.06 9.01
C ASN A 109 -19.06 -27.49 10.26
N ALA A 110 -18.31 -27.10 11.29
CA ALA A 110 -18.85 -26.47 12.49
C ALA A 110 -19.47 -25.09 12.19
N LEU A 111 -18.81 -24.29 11.33
CA LEU A 111 -19.34 -23.00 10.87
C LEU A 111 -20.60 -23.13 10.00
N ALA A 112 -20.73 -24.24 9.27
CA ALA A 112 -21.93 -24.55 8.49
C ALA A 112 -23.09 -25.07 9.36
N ALA A 113 -22.79 -25.63 10.54
CA ALA A 113 -23.75 -26.32 11.39
C ALA A 113 -24.43 -25.45 12.46
N GLU A 114 -23.84 -24.34 12.94
CA GLU A 114 -24.46 -23.55 14.02
C GLU A 114 -24.32 -22.02 13.95
N GLY A 115 -25.45 -21.34 14.22
CA GLY A 115 -25.56 -19.93 14.59
C GLY A 115 -25.56 -19.69 16.10
N ASN A 116 -24.73 -20.42 16.85
CA ASN A 116 -24.70 -20.36 18.32
C ASN A 116 -23.37 -19.72 18.82
N PRO A 117 -23.39 -18.52 19.43
CA PRO A 117 -22.19 -17.75 19.79
C PRO A 117 -21.46 -18.26 21.06
N GLY A 118 -21.44 -19.56 21.33
CA GLY A 118 -20.90 -20.13 22.57
C GLY A 118 -20.21 -21.50 22.44
N SER A 119 -19.93 -21.98 21.22
CA SER A 119 -19.19 -23.24 21.03
C SER A 119 -17.71 -23.06 21.46
N PRO A 120 -17.10 -24.06 22.12
CA PRO A 120 -15.68 -24.00 22.48
C PRO A 120 -14.78 -23.80 21.24
N PRO A 121 -13.61 -23.16 21.39
CA PRO A 121 -12.69 -22.96 20.29
C PRO A 121 -12.30 -24.32 19.70
N THR A 122 -12.56 -24.52 18.40
CA THR A 122 -12.18 -25.76 17.73
C THR A 122 -10.66 -25.93 17.76
N PRO A 123 -10.13 -27.18 17.71
CA PRO A 123 -8.69 -27.42 17.72
C PRO A 123 -7.93 -26.72 16.59
N TYR A 124 -8.63 -26.40 15.49
CA TYR A 124 -8.15 -25.50 14.43
C TYR A 124 -7.79 -24.10 14.95
N TYR A 125 -8.69 -23.44 15.68
CA TYR A 125 -8.44 -22.13 16.25
C TYR A 125 -7.40 -22.17 17.37
N LEU A 126 -7.32 -23.27 18.13
CA LEU A 126 -6.27 -23.46 19.14
C LEU A 126 -4.89 -23.58 18.48
N LEU A 127 -4.76 -24.35 17.38
CA LEU A 127 -3.51 -24.44 16.64
C LEU A 127 -3.08 -23.07 16.09
N LEU A 128 -4.02 -22.31 15.49
CA LEU A 128 -3.75 -20.97 15.01
C LEU A 128 -3.34 -20.03 16.15
N ALA A 129 -4.03 -20.07 17.28
CA ALA A 129 -3.69 -19.27 18.46
C ALA A 129 -2.27 -19.57 18.93
N CYS A 130 -1.90 -20.85 19.10
CA CYS A 130 -0.54 -21.30 19.44
C CYS A 130 0.53 -20.72 18.49
N LEU A 131 0.24 -20.65 17.19
CA LEU A 131 1.17 -20.19 16.16
C LEU A 131 1.13 -18.67 15.90
N ARG A 132 0.15 -17.93 16.44
CA ARG A 132 -0.05 -16.49 16.17
C ARG A 132 0.88 -15.62 17.02
N ASN A 133 2.17 -15.81 16.79
CA ASN A 133 3.27 -15.02 17.34
C ASN A 133 4.42 -14.98 16.31
N LEU A 134 5.44 -14.17 16.58
CA LEU A 134 6.54 -13.97 15.64
C LEU A 134 7.33 -15.25 15.34
N SER A 135 7.52 -16.10 16.35
CA SER A 135 8.21 -17.40 16.21
C SER A 135 7.43 -18.35 15.29
N GLY A 136 6.10 -18.40 15.41
CA GLY A 136 5.23 -19.22 14.54
C GLY A 136 5.29 -18.79 13.08
N VAL A 137 5.20 -17.49 12.81
CA VAL A 137 5.35 -16.95 11.44
C VAL A 137 6.74 -17.29 10.88
N ASN A 138 7.80 -17.07 11.67
CA ASN A 138 9.17 -17.39 11.25
C ASN A 138 9.39 -18.89 10.99
N ALA A 139 8.80 -19.77 11.81
CA ALA A 139 8.87 -21.22 11.64
C ALA A 139 8.24 -21.66 10.30
N ILE A 140 7.04 -21.13 9.98
CA ILE A 140 6.38 -21.39 8.70
C ILE A 140 7.23 -20.89 7.54
N LEU A 141 7.71 -19.63 7.58
CA LEU A 141 8.55 -19.07 6.51
C LEU A 141 9.86 -19.85 6.29
N THR A 142 10.48 -20.31 7.37
CA THR A 142 11.71 -21.09 7.31
C THR A 142 11.45 -22.47 6.70
N HIS A 143 10.34 -23.10 7.07
CA HIS A 143 9.94 -24.39 6.50
C HIS A 143 9.60 -24.24 5.02
N LEU A 144 8.83 -23.22 4.62
CA LEU A 144 8.53 -22.93 3.22
C LEU A 144 9.82 -22.80 2.39
N ARG A 145 10.79 -22.00 2.83
CA ARG A 145 12.09 -21.86 2.14
C ARG A 145 12.86 -23.17 2.02
N GLY A 146 12.86 -23.97 3.09
CA GLY A 146 13.50 -25.29 3.09
C GLY A 146 12.88 -26.23 2.06
N LEU A 147 11.54 -26.24 1.93
CA LEU A 147 10.82 -27.04 0.95
C LEU A 147 11.04 -26.53 -0.48
N ILE A 148 11.07 -25.21 -0.70
CA ILE A 148 11.39 -24.61 -2.01
C ILE A 148 12.78 -25.07 -2.47
N GLY A 149 13.82 -24.87 -1.65
CA GLY A 149 15.18 -25.29 -2.01
C GLY A 149 15.33 -26.82 -2.16
N GLY A 150 14.59 -27.60 -1.36
CA GLY A 150 14.57 -29.05 -1.46
C GLY A 150 13.93 -29.58 -2.76
N LEU A 151 12.93 -28.87 -3.30
CA LEU A 151 12.29 -29.20 -4.58
C LEU A 151 13.22 -28.95 -5.77
N GLU A 152 14.00 -27.87 -5.72
CA GLU A 152 14.97 -27.54 -6.77
C GLU A 152 16.14 -28.53 -6.81
N ALA A 153 16.56 -29.05 -5.66
CA ALA A 153 17.68 -29.98 -5.55
C ALA A 153 17.32 -31.45 -5.76
N SER A 154 16.09 -31.86 -5.45
CA SER A 154 15.68 -33.27 -5.55
C SER A 154 15.43 -33.65 -7.00
N ALA A 155 15.94 -34.80 -7.47
CA ALA A 155 15.65 -35.38 -8.79
C ALA A 155 14.48 -36.39 -8.77
N ASP A 156 14.01 -36.78 -7.58
CA ASP A 156 12.99 -37.82 -7.38
C ASP A 156 11.56 -37.27 -7.47
N ASP A 157 10.76 -37.81 -8.38
CA ASP A 157 9.42 -37.34 -8.72
C ASP A 157 8.37 -37.65 -7.62
N GLY A 158 8.55 -38.75 -6.90
CA GLY A 158 7.68 -39.13 -5.77
C GLY A 158 7.84 -38.18 -4.59
N ARG A 159 9.09 -37.95 -4.15
CA ARG A 159 9.41 -36.98 -3.10
C ARG A 159 9.00 -35.56 -3.47
N ARG A 160 9.19 -35.16 -4.73
CA ARG A 160 8.73 -33.85 -5.24
C ARG A 160 7.21 -33.67 -5.11
N SER A 161 6.41 -34.72 -5.19
CA SER A 161 4.94 -34.63 -5.14
C SER A 161 4.45 -34.46 -3.71
N HIS A 162 5.01 -35.22 -2.78
CA HIS A 162 4.77 -35.03 -1.35
C HIS A 162 5.18 -33.62 -0.89
N THR A 163 6.37 -33.15 -1.26
CA THR A 163 6.85 -31.82 -0.89
C THR A 163 5.98 -30.69 -1.44
N ALA A 164 5.43 -30.84 -2.65
CA ALA A 164 4.50 -29.85 -3.22
C ALA A 164 3.18 -29.76 -2.42
N LEU A 165 2.61 -30.90 -2.02
CA LEU A 165 1.41 -30.93 -1.17
C LEU A 165 1.67 -30.30 0.21
N THR A 166 2.84 -30.56 0.81
CA THR A 166 3.23 -29.92 2.08
C THR A 166 3.41 -28.41 1.91
N LEU A 167 3.95 -27.97 0.76
CA LEU A 167 4.11 -26.54 0.44
C LEU A 167 2.76 -25.84 0.32
N GLU A 168 1.81 -26.44 -0.40
CA GLU A 168 0.44 -25.93 -0.54
C GLU A 168 -0.28 -25.83 0.82
N LEU A 169 -0.12 -26.86 1.66
CA LEU A 169 -0.67 -26.89 3.02
C LEU A 169 -0.10 -25.77 3.89
N LEU A 170 1.22 -25.56 3.86
CA LEU A 170 1.85 -24.49 4.66
C LEU A 170 1.49 -23.09 4.13
N MET A 171 1.26 -22.94 2.83
CA MET A 171 0.74 -21.70 2.25
C MET A 171 -0.69 -21.41 2.72
N ASP A 172 -1.55 -22.43 2.76
CA ASP A 172 -2.90 -22.30 3.32
C ASP A 172 -2.88 -22.00 4.83
N LEU A 173 -2.01 -22.66 5.59
CA LEU A 173 -1.78 -22.35 7.00
C LEU A 173 -1.32 -20.90 7.20
N LEU A 174 -0.39 -20.40 6.37
CA LEU A 174 0.08 -19.02 6.44
C LEU A 174 -1.05 -18.02 6.16
N CYS A 175 -1.88 -18.29 5.14
CA CYS A 175 -3.08 -17.52 4.83
C CYS A 175 -4.02 -17.45 6.03
N SER A 176 -4.34 -18.59 6.64
CA SER A 176 -5.24 -18.67 7.81
C SER A 176 -4.66 -18.03 9.06
N LEU A 177 -3.33 -18.15 9.26
CA LEU A 177 -2.64 -17.56 10.39
C LEU A 177 -2.71 -16.02 10.35
N LEU A 178 -2.47 -15.45 9.17
CA LEU A 178 -2.43 -14.00 8.95
C LEU A 178 -3.82 -13.39 8.73
N ALA A 179 -4.83 -14.17 8.35
CA ALA A 179 -6.17 -13.67 8.08
C ALA A 179 -6.75 -12.86 9.27
N GLY A 180 -7.44 -11.77 8.96
CA GLY A 180 -8.08 -10.88 9.94
C GLY A 180 -7.42 -9.50 10.06
N PRO A 181 -8.19 -8.44 10.38
CA PRO A 181 -7.68 -7.08 10.60
C PRO A 181 -7.01 -6.87 11.97
N GLU A 182 -7.18 -7.78 12.93
CA GLU A 182 -6.61 -7.67 14.29
C GLU A 182 -5.29 -8.45 14.47
N THR A 183 -4.87 -9.18 13.44
CA THR A 183 -3.85 -10.21 13.52
C THR A 183 -2.47 -9.68 13.88
N ILE A 184 -2.05 -8.52 13.34
CA ILE A 184 -0.74 -7.95 13.68
C ILE A 184 -0.68 -7.56 15.16
N LEU A 185 -1.76 -6.96 15.68
CA LEU A 185 -1.85 -6.61 17.10
C LEU A 185 -1.76 -7.87 17.97
N GLN A 186 -2.51 -8.92 17.62
CA GLN A 186 -2.46 -10.21 18.32
C GLN A 186 -1.06 -10.83 18.29
N ILE A 187 -0.40 -10.84 17.12
CA ILE A 187 0.98 -11.33 16.99
C ILE A 187 1.91 -10.55 17.92
N TRP A 188 1.77 -9.22 17.98
CA TRP A 188 2.57 -8.37 18.86
C TRP A 188 2.31 -8.63 20.35
N GLU A 189 1.05 -8.65 20.76
CA GLU A 189 0.63 -8.93 22.15
C GLU A 189 1.11 -10.30 22.61
N ASN A 190 0.93 -11.33 21.78
CA ASN A 190 1.41 -12.68 22.05
C ASN A 190 2.94 -12.71 22.15
N THR A 191 3.66 -12.12 21.20
CA THR A 191 5.14 -12.14 21.18
C THR A 191 5.75 -11.41 22.38
N THR A 192 5.10 -10.35 22.86
CA THR A 192 5.60 -9.55 23.98
C THR A 192 5.13 -10.05 25.34
N GLY A 193 4.05 -10.85 25.43
CA GLY A 193 3.68 -11.63 26.61
C GLY A 193 3.64 -10.85 27.93
N GLY A 194 3.19 -9.58 27.91
CA GLY A 194 3.13 -8.73 29.11
C GLY A 194 4.48 -8.18 29.59
N LEU A 195 5.53 -8.22 28.76
CA LEU A 195 6.85 -7.61 29.02
C LEU A 195 6.84 -6.07 28.85
N GLU A 196 5.69 -5.41 28.93
CA GLU A 196 5.49 -3.99 28.62
C GLU A 196 6.33 -3.02 29.47
N GLY A 197 6.94 -3.50 30.57
CA GLY A 197 7.88 -2.75 31.40
C GLY A 197 9.36 -2.86 31.02
N SER A 198 9.76 -3.78 30.14
CA SER A 198 11.17 -4.02 29.78
C SER A 198 11.50 -3.52 28.37
N SER A 199 11.76 -2.21 28.27
CA SER A 199 12.08 -1.51 27.02
C SER A 199 13.25 -2.14 26.22
N ALA A 200 14.17 -2.82 26.91
CA ALA A 200 15.35 -3.43 26.29
C ALA A 200 15.03 -4.61 25.34
N MET A 201 14.03 -5.44 25.66
CA MET A 201 13.64 -6.58 24.82
C MET A 201 12.56 -6.25 23.79
N ALA A 202 11.73 -5.23 24.07
CA ALA A 202 10.64 -4.84 23.19
C ALA A 202 11.14 -4.27 21.85
N ARG A 203 12.25 -3.52 21.85
CA ARG A 203 12.77 -2.88 20.63
C ARG A 203 13.30 -3.87 19.58
N PRO A 204 14.14 -4.86 19.91
CA PRO A 204 14.55 -5.89 18.95
C PRO A 204 13.36 -6.67 18.37
N LEU A 205 12.38 -7.03 19.22
CA LEU A 205 11.18 -7.75 18.79
C LEU A 205 10.30 -6.90 17.87
N ALA A 206 10.17 -5.59 18.13
CA ALA A 206 9.46 -4.67 17.24
C ALA A 206 10.13 -4.59 15.88
N GLN A 207 11.46 -4.44 15.84
CA GLN A 207 12.21 -4.39 14.59
C GLN A 207 12.07 -5.69 13.79
N GLU A 208 12.12 -6.83 14.47
CA GLU A 208 11.94 -8.13 13.83
C GLU A 208 10.52 -8.31 13.28
N LEU A 209 9.49 -7.93 14.06
CA LEU A 209 8.10 -7.93 13.61
C LEU A 209 7.93 -7.10 12.32
N VAL A 210 8.45 -5.87 12.33
CA VAL A 210 8.41 -4.94 11.18
C VAL A 210 9.13 -5.56 9.98
N ASN A 211 10.31 -6.13 10.19
CA ASN A 211 11.11 -6.72 9.10
C ASN A 211 10.45 -7.96 8.50
N VAL A 212 9.80 -8.80 9.31
CA VAL A 212 9.13 -10.01 8.83
C VAL A 212 7.84 -9.64 8.08
N LEU A 213 6.98 -8.82 8.69
CA LEU A 213 5.64 -8.54 8.16
C LEU A 213 5.65 -7.43 7.10
N ALA A 214 6.34 -6.32 7.34
CA ALA A 214 6.34 -5.17 6.43
C ALA A 214 7.61 -5.07 5.57
N GLY A 215 8.66 -5.85 5.86
CA GLY A 215 9.90 -5.87 5.09
C GLY A 215 9.86 -6.69 3.80
N GLY A 216 8.70 -7.22 3.41
CA GLY A 216 8.52 -7.99 2.18
C GLY A 216 8.90 -9.47 2.28
N ARG A 217 9.36 -9.94 3.44
CA ARG A 217 9.79 -11.33 3.64
C ARG A 217 8.66 -12.34 3.44
N VAL A 218 7.50 -12.07 4.02
CA VAL A 218 6.32 -12.95 3.88
C VAL A 218 5.90 -13.05 2.41
N VAL A 219 5.61 -11.92 1.77
CA VAL A 219 5.13 -11.89 0.37
C VAL A 219 6.15 -12.46 -0.62
N SER A 220 7.45 -12.22 -0.42
CA SER A 220 8.48 -12.78 -1.32
C SER A 220 8.55 -14.31 -1.24
N VAL A 221 8.60 -14.88 -0.03
CA VAL A 221 8.62 -16.34 0.17
C VAL A 221 7.31 -16.97 -0.30
N ALA A 222 6.17 -16.34 -0.01
CA ALA A 222 4.86 -16.79 -0.47
C ALA A 222 4.75 -16.80 -2.00
N ALA A 223 5.23 -15.74 -2.67
CA ALA A 223 5.24 -15.67 -4.13
C ALA A 223 6.17 -16.71 -4.77
N GLU A 224 7.31 -16.99 -4.15
CA GLU A 224 8.23 -18.04 -4.58
C GLU A 224 7.63 -19.44 -4.40
N ALA A 225 6.98 -19.69 -3.27
CA ALA A 225 6.25 -20.93 -3.00
C ALA A 225 5.12 -21.14 -4.02
N GLU A 226 4.27 -20.13 -4.24
CA GLU A 226 3.16 -20.20 -5.20
C GLU A 226 3.65 -20.49 -6.63
N ARG A 227 4.73 -19.81 -7.07
CA ARG A 227 5.34 -20.09 -8.38
C ARG A 227 5.85 -21.52 -8.49
N THR A 228 6.35 -22.09 -7.40
CA THR A 228 6.85 -23.46 -7.35
C THR A 228 5.71 -24.48 -7.45
N ILE A 229 4.57 -24.20 -6.79
CA ILE A 229 3.35 -25.01 -6.88
C ILE A 229 2.79 -25.01 -8.32
N LYS A 230 2.58 -23.81 -8.90
CA LYS A 230 1.99 -23.64 -10.24
C LYS A 230 2.82 -24.20 -11.40
N LYS A 231 4.13 -24.40 -11.21
CA LYS A 231 4.98 -25.07 -12.22
C LYS A 231 4.67 -26.57 -12.35
N LYS A 232 4.12 -27.18 -11.32
CA LYS A 232 4.02 -28.64 -11.19
C LYS A 232 2.61 -29.14 -11.43
N ASP A 233 1.65 -28.51 -10.78
CA ASP A 233 0.23 -28.82 -10.93
C ASP A 233 -0.39 -27.63 -11.68
N ASP A 234 -1.19 -27.90 -12.72
CA ASP A 234 -2.01 -26.90 -13.44
C ASP A 234 -3.16 -26.43 -12.52
N THR A 235 -2.85 -26.16 -11.26
CA THR A 235 -3.75 -25.78 -10.18
C THR A 235 -3.91 -24.27 -10.15
N ASP A 236 -5.17 -23.82 -10.20
CA ASP A 236 -5.57 -22.42 -10.00
C ASP A 236 -5.51 -21.99 -8.52
N ALA A 237 -4.64 -22.59 -7.71
CA ALA A 237 -4.50 -22.22 -6.30
C ALA A 237 -3.94 -20.79 -6.20
N GLU A 238 -4.77 -19.85 -5.74
CA GLU A 238 -4.41 -18.45 -5.52
C GLU A 238 -4.28 -18.19 -4.02
N PHE A 239 -3.07 -17.78 -3.60
CA PHE A 239 -2.80 -17.43 -2.20
C PHE A 239 -2.67 -15.91 -2.06
N TRP A 240 -3.57 -15.27 -1.30
CA TRP A 240 -3.56 -13.80 -1.15
C TRP A 240 -2.25 -13.27 -0.54
N VAL A 241 -1.57 -14.07 0.29
CA VAL A 241 -0.26 -13.71 0.88
C VAL A 241 0.87 -13.63 -0.16
N ALA A 242 0.72 -14.29 -1.31
CA ALA A 242 1.65 -14.22 -2.44
C ALA A 242 1.37 -13.00 -3.34
N ALA A 243 0.12 -12.52 -3.36
CA ALA A 243 -0.27 -11.35 -4.11
C ALA A 243 0.13 -10.06 -3.37
N SER A 244 1.17 -9.39 -3.85
CA SER A 244 1.69 -8.13 -3.27
C SER A 244 0.59 -7.09 -3.00
N LYS A 245 -0.37 -6.95 -3.92
CA LYS A 245 -1.51 -6.04 -3.79
C LYS A 245 -2.37 -6.39 -2.57
N ASP A 246 -2.82 -7.63 -2.47
CA ASP A 246 -3.74 -8.05 -1.41
C ASP A 246 -3.04 -8.07 -0.05
N TYR A 247 -1.76 -8.48 -0.02
CA TYR A 247 -0.92 -8.43 1.16
C TYR A 247 -0.71 -6.99 1.67
N SER A 248 -0.40 -6.03 0.79
CA SER A 248 -0.28 -4.61 1.18
C SER A 248 -1.58 -4.04 1.74
N LEU A 249 -2.73 -4.43 1.19
CA LEU A 249 -4.04 -4.01 1.69
C LEU A 249 -4.37 -4.62 3.06
N TRP A 250 -4.08 -5.92 3.24
CA TRP A 250 -4.22 -6.59 4.54
C TRP A 250 -3.34 -5.94 5.60
N LEU A 251 -2.09 -5.62 5.28
CA LEU A 251 -1.15 -4.96 6.17
C LEU A 251 -1.67 -3.58 6.59
N LEU A 252 -2.16 -2.79 5.64
CA LEU A 252 -2.76 -1.48 5.92
C LEU A 252 -3.98 -1.58 6.84
N GLN A 253 -4.88 -2.55 6.60
CA GLN A 253 -6.06 -2.76 7.44
C GLN A 253 -5.68 -3.09 8.88
N ASN A 254 -4.63 -3.91 9.07
CA ASN A 254 -4.11 -4.24 10.39
C ASN A 254 -3.48 -3.03 11.08
N ILE A 255 -2.72 -2.21 10.35
CA ILE A 255 -2.15 -0.95 10.87
C ILE A 255 -3.26 0.00 11.32
N ILE A 256 -4.32 0.16 10.52
CA ILE A 256 -5.47 1.00 10.86
C ILE A 256 -6.18 0.46 12.12
N TYR A 257 -6.42 -0.86 12.19
CA TYR A 257 -7.04 -1.50 13.35
C TYR A 257 -6.22 -1.27 14.62
N TRP A 258 -4.91 -1.52 14.57
CA TRP A 258 -4.02 -1.32 15.70
C TRP A 258 -4.02 0.16 16.12
N ALA A 259 -3.90 1.07 15.16
CA ALA A 259 -3.94 2.50 15.43
C ALA A 259 -5.25 2.94 16.10
N ARG A 260 -6.41 2.33 15.81
CA ARG A 260 -7.69 2.64 16.46
C ARG A 260 -7.73 2.27 17.94
N LYS A 261 -7.11 1.16 18.32
CA LYS A 261 -7.19 0.64 19.69
C LYS A 261 -6.58 1.57 20.74
N GLY A 262 -5.80 2.56 20.32
CA GLY A 262 -5.19 3.53 21.22
C GLY A 262 -4.02 2.88 21.94
N SER A 263 -2.83 3.06 21.40
CA SER A 263 -1.64 2.39 21.88
C SER A 263 -0.72 3.32 22.69
N PRO A 264 0.03 2.79 23.67
CA PRO A 264 1.10 3.51 24.33
C PRO A 264 2.12 4.08 23.32
N GLU A 265 2.87 5.10 23.73
CA GLU A 265 3.87 5.76 22.87
C GLU A 265 4.90 4.79 22.27
N SER A 266 5.28 3.74 23.02
CA SER A 266 6.19 2.68 22.56
C SER A 266 5.65 1.91 21.36
N GLN A 267 4.36 1.57 21.35
CA GLN A 267 3.69 0.87 20.26
C GLN A 267 3.41 1.80 19.07
N SER A 268 3.21 3.10 19.31
CA SER A 268 3.04 4.10 18.24
C SER A 268 4.22 4.12 17.26
N LYS A 269 5.45 3.94 17.77
CA LYS A 269 6.66 3.82 16.93
C LYS A 269 6.60 2.59 16.02
N VAL A 270 6.16 1.45 16.55
CA VAL A 270 6.03 0.20 15.78
C VAL A 270 4.99 0.36 14.67
N ILE A 271 3.82 0.94 14.98
CA ILE A 271 2.77 1.23 13.99
C ILE A 271 3.29 2.13 12.87
N THR A 272 4.08 3.15 13.24
CA THR A 272 4.70 4.08 12.28
C THR A 272 5.70 3.35 11.38
N GLU A 273 6.60 2.56 11.95
CA GLU A 273 7.59 1.80 11.19
C GLU A 273 6.94 0.78 10.24
N LEU A 274 5.86 0.12 10.69
CA LEU A 274 5.03 -0.74 9.85
C LEU A 274 4.45 0.03 8.66
N LEU A 275 3.89 1.23 8.88
CA LEU A 275 3.30 2.05 7.82
C LEU A 275 4.35 2.51 6.80
N VAL A 276 5.50 3.00 7.29
CA VAL A 276 6.62 3.43 6.42
C VAL A 276 7.10 2.27 5.54
N LYS A 277 7.30 1.08 6.12
CA LYS A 277 7.73 -0.11 5.39
C LYS A 277 6.65 -0.60 4.43
N ALA A 278 5.38 -0.56 4.83
CA ALA A 278 4.26 -0.96 3.99
C ALA A 278 4.18 -0.10 2.71
N PHE A 279 4.38 1.22 2.81
CA PHE A 279 4.44 2.08 1.62
C PHE A 279 5.63 1.78 0.68
N ARG A 280 6.64 1.04 1.13
CA ARG A 280 7.80 0.63 0.32
C ARG A 280 7.61 -0.72 -0.38
N LEU A 281 6.48 -1.40 -0.18
CA LEU A 281 6.17 -2.69 -0.83
C LEU A 281 5.68 -2.57 -2.29
N GLY A 282 5.54 -1.36 -2.84
CA GLY A 282 5.25 -1.13 -4.26
C GLY A 282 3.79 -0.76 -4.60
N HIS A 283 2.89 -0.68 -3.61
CA HIS A 283 1.49 -0.30 -3.81
C HIS A 283 1.08 0.96 -3.02
N SER A 284 2.01 1.92 -2.85
CA SER A 284 1.78 3.12 -2.05
C SER A 284 0.55 3.91 -2.47
N ASP A 285 0.36 4.18 -3.77
CA ASP A 285 -0.79 4.97 -4.26
C ASP A 285 -2.13 4.32 -3.90
N LEU A 286 -2.24 3.00 -4.06
CA LEU A 286 -3.43 2.24 -3.69
C LEU A 286 -3.65 2.24 -2.17
N MET A 287 -2.58 2.10 -1.40
CA MET A 287 -2.66 2.15 0.06
C MET A 287 -3.11 3.53 0.55
N VAL A 288 -2.58 4.61 -0.01
CA VAL A 288 -3.02 5.97 0.30
C VAL A 288 -4.50 6.15 -0.02
N GLN A 289 -4.96 5.67 -1.17
CA GLN A 289 -6.38 5.67 -1.52
C GLN A 289 -7.21 4.95 -0.44
N VAL A 290 -6.88 3.71 -0.09
CA VAL A 290 -7.65 2.93 0.89
C VAL A 290 -7.59 3.56 2.29
N LEU A 291 -6.44 4.10 2.68
CA LEU A 291 -6.26 4.81 3.95
C LEU A 291 -7.19 6.02 4.04
N VAL A 292 -7.19 6.86 3.00
CA VAL A 292 -7.99 8.08 2.90
C VAL A 292 -9.48 7.74 2.82
N GLU A 293 -9.86 6.79 1.97
CA GLU A 293 -11.25 6.37 1.82
C GLU A 293 -11.81 5.82 3.14
N THR A 294 -11.02 5.00 3.85
CA THR A 294 -11.44 4.39 5.11
C THR A 294 -11.55 5.44 6.22
N LEU A 295 -10.48 6.20 6.45
CA LEU A 295 -10.37 7.09 7.61
C LEU A 295 -10.99 8.47 7.42
N LEU A 296 -10.94 9.04 6.21
CA LEU A 296 -11.35 10.43 5.98
C LEU A 296 -12.66 10.56 5.21
N VAL A 297 -13.04 9.56 4.40
CA VAL A 297 -14.28 9.59 3.60
C VAL A 297 -15.41 8.79 4.23
N ARG A 298 -15.13 7.57 4.72
CA ARG A 298 -16.16 6.68 5.28
C ARG A 298 -16.42 6.95 6.75
N GLU A 299 -15.36 7.16 7.51
CA GLU A 299 -15.47 7.38 8.95
C GLU A 299 -15.73 8.85 9.27
N SER A 300 -16.34 9.08 10.43
CA SER A 300 -16.56 10.42 10.96
C SER A 300 -15.30 10.89 11.71
N ASP A 301 -15.43 11.67 12.78
CA ASP A 301 -14.30 12.30 13.44
C ASP A 301 -13.28 11.32 14.04
N ASP A 302 -13.68 10.10 14.41
CA ASP A 302 -12.75 9.05 14.88
C ASP A 302 -11.68 8.71 13.84
N GLY A 303 -12.09 8.56 12.57
CA GLY A 303 -11.17 8.26 11.48
C GLY A 303 -10.14 9.38 11.25
N LYS A 304 -10.55 10.65 11.42
CA LYS A 304 -9.63 11.81 11.35
C LYS A 304 -8.57 11.76 12.47
N HIS A 305 -8.96 11.38 13.69
CA HIS A 305 -8.02 11.25 14.80
C HIS A 305 -7.01 10.12 14.58
N VAL A 306 -7.45 9.00 14.01
CA VAL A 306 -6.56 7.88 13.65
C VAL A 306 -5.61 8.30 12.53
N PHE A 307 -6.12 8.98 11.49
CA PHE A 307 -5.30 9.50 10.40
C PHE A 307 -4.24 10.48 10.92
N ASP A 308 -4.63 11.40 11.80
CA ASP A 308 -3.70 12.36 12.40
C ASP A 308 -2.56 11.67 13.18
N ARG A 309 -2.91 10.65 13.98
CA ARG A 309 -1.95 9.87 14.76
C ARG A 309 -0.94 9.16 13.86
N LEU A 310 -1.42 8.49 12.82
CA LEU A 310 -0.57 7.83 11.83
C LEU A 310 0.35 8.85 11.14
N CYS A 311 -0.21 9.96 10.66
CA CYS A 311 0.56 11.00 9.98
C CYS A 311 1.58 11.70 10.89
N LYS A 312 1.29 11.89 12.18
CA LYS A 312 2.22 12.49 13.15
C LYS A 312 3.47 11.64 13.38
N GLY A 313 3.34 10.32 13.31
CA GLY A 313 4.48 9.41 13.45
C GLY A 313 5.40 9.41 12.23
N LEU A 314 4.85 9.67 11.03
CA LEU A 314 5.61 9.56 9.78
C LEU A 314 6.73 10.62 9.68
N PRO A 315 7.92 10.26 9.14
CA PRO A 315 8.92 11.23 8.72
C PRO A 315 8.36 12.25 7.72
N HIS A 316 8.96 13.45 7.67
CA HIS A 316 8.49 14.53 6.80
C HIS A 316 8.37 14.12 5.32
N PHE A 317 9.38 13.41 4.78
CA PHE A 317 9.35 12.88 3.43
C PHE A 317 8.15 11.95 3.17
N GLU A 318 7.82 11.10 4.14
CA GLU A 318 6.68 10.17 4.05
C GLU A 318 5.34 10.89 4.17
N GLN A 319 5.26 11.97 4.97
CA GLN A 319 4.09 12.84 5.02
C GLN A 319 3.88 13.57 3.69
N ARG A 320 4.95 14.09 3.06
CA ARG A 320 4.91 14.70 1.73
C ARG A 320 4.40 13.71 0.69
N ARG A 321 4.97 12.51 0.66
CA ARG A 321 4.55 11.43 -0.24
C ARG A 321 3.07 11.09 -0.07
N LEU A 322 2.62 10.90 1.17
CA LEU A 322 1.21 10.61 1.48
C LEU A 322 0.27 11.72 0.98
N LEU A 323 0.58 12.98 1.26
CA LEU A 323 -0.25 14.11 0.84
C LEU A 323 -0.25 14.30 -0.69
N TYR A 324 0.89 14.09 -1.36
CA TYR A 324 0.97 14.23 -2.83
C TYR A 324 0.24 13.09 -3.53
N SER A 325 0.34 11.86 -3.03
CA SER A 325 -0.48 10.74 -3.50
C SER A 325 -1.98 10.99 -3.26
N LEU A 326 -2.36 11.64 -2.15
CA LEU A 326 -3.75 12.08 -1.91
C LEU A 326 -4.20 13.11 -2.95
N LEU A 327 -3.38 14.13 -3.25
CA LEU A 327 -3.73 15.14 -4.26
C LEU A 327 -3.94 14.51 -5.63
N LYS A 328 -3.02 13.63 -6.06
CA LYS A 328 -3.11 12.85 -7.30
C LYS A 328 -4.35 11.96 -7.33
N PHE A 329 -4.65 11.28 -6.22
CA PHE A 329 -5.87 10.46 -6.09
C PHE A 329 -7.12 11.33 -6.22
N ALA A 330 -7.22 12.44 -5.49
CA ALA A 330 -8.37 13.31 -5.50
C ALA A 330 -8.60 13.93 -6.87
N SER A 331 -7.53 14.33 -7.55
CA SER A 331 -7.55 14.81 -8.93
C SER A 331 -8.21 13.80 -9.87
N ARG A 332 -7.68 12.56 -9.88
CA ARG A 332 -8.16 11.49 -10.76
C ARG A 332 -9.56 11.00 -10.40
N ALA A 333 -9.83 10.81 -9.12
CA ALA A 333 -11.08 10.22 -8.67
C ALA A 333 -12.28 11.17 -8.80
N TYR A 334 -12.06 12.48 -8.68
CA TYR A 334 -13.15 13.45 -8.56
C TYR A 334 -13.22 14.48 -9.69
N PHE A 335 -12.12 14.72 -10.41
CA PHE A 335 -12.05 15.73 -11.47
C PHE A 335 -11.70 15.16 -12.87
N ASP A 336 -11.27 13.90 -13.02
CA ASP A 336 -11.09 13.30 -14.36
C ASP A 336 -12.42 13.32 -15.15
N GLY A 337 -12.37 13.87 -16.37
CA GLY A 337 -13.51 13.99 -17.28
C GLY A 337 -14.27 15.32 -17.22
N ALA A 338 -13.93 16.23 -16.30
CA ALA A 338 -14.36 17.62 -16.35
C ALA A 338 -13.39 18.40 -17.24
N ALA A 339 -13.76 18.65 -18.50
CA ALA A 339 -13.06 19.63 -19.32
C ALA A 339 -13.03 20.98 -18.58
N ASP A 340 -11.96 21.78 -18.76
CA ASP A 340 -11.74 23.12 -18.17
C ASP A 340 -12.77 24.15 -18.69
N LEU A 341 -14.04 23.89 -18.40
CA LEU A 341 -15.20 24.72 -18.67
C LEU A 341 -15.46 25.63 -17.46
N PRO A 342 -16.17 26.75 -17.62
CA PRO A 342 -16.54 27.60 -16.49
C PRO A 342 -17.32 26.81 -15.44
N ALA A 343 -17.00 27.09 -14.17
CA ALA A 343 -17.51 26.39 -12.99
C ALA A 343 -19.02 26.15 -13.07
N SER A 344 -19.41 24.92 -13.41
CA SER A 344 -20.80 24.49 -13.27
C SER A 344 -21.10 24.30 -11.78
N GLU A 345 -22.32 24.55 -11.31
CA GLU A 345 -22.73 24.28 -9.91
C GLU A 345 -22.26 22.91 -9.34
N PRO A 346 -22.33 21.78 -10.08
CA PRO A 346 -21.79 20.49 -9.63
C PRO A 346 -20.26 20.45 -9.44
N GLU A 347 -19.51 21.28 -10.17
CA GLU A 347 -18.06 21.38 -10.03
C GLU A 347 -17.70 22.07 -8.71
N THR A 348 -18.38 23.18 -8.37
CA THR A 348 -18.17 23.91 -7.11
C THR A 348 -18.48 23.04 -5.89
N SER A 349 -19.52 22.21 -5.94
CA SER A 349 -19.82 21.26 -4.85
C SER A 349 -18.74 20.18 -4.70
N THR A 350 -18.19 19.70 -5.83
CA THR A 350 -17.09 18.72 -5.82
C THR A 350 -15.82 19.34 -5.27
N VAL A 351 -15.46 20.55 -5.71
CA VAL A 351 -14.31 21.32 -5.20
C VAL A 351 -14.45 21.54 -3.70
N ALA A 352 -15.61 21.96 -3.22
CA ALA A 352 -15.83 22.18 -1.79
C ALA A 352 -15.64 20.91 -0.96
N ALA A 353 -16.13 19.76 -1.45
CA ALA A 353 -15.98 18.48 -0.77
C ALA A 353 -14.53 17.97 -0.78
N VAL A 354 -13.80 18.14 -1.88
CA VAL A 354 -12.37 17.82 -1.95
C VAL A 354 -11.57 18.75 -1.04
N ALA A 355 -11.90 20.04 -0.97
CA ALA A 355 -11.31 20.96 0.00
C ALA A 355 -11.59 20.49 1.45
N GLY A 356 -12.79 19.97 1.74
CA GLY A 356 -13.13 19.31 3.00
C GLY A 356 -12.26 18.11 3.33
N LEU A 357 -12.00 17.25 2.33
CA LEU A 357 -11.14 16.09 2.44
C LEU A 357 -9.68 16.50 2.75
N LEU A 358 -9.15 17.45 1.98
CA LEU A 358 -7.79 17.97 2.17
C LEU A 358 -7.63 18.67 3.52
N ASN A 359 -8.62 19.47 3.93
CA ASN A 359 -8.64 20.10 5.25
C ASN A 359 -8.64 19.05 6.37
N SER A 360 -9.35 17.93 6.19
CA SER A 360 -9.37 16.81 7.14
C SER A 360 -8.06 16.02 7.15
N ALA A 361 -7.27 16.03 6.07
CA ALA A 361 -5.97 15.39 6.03
C ALA A 361 -4.88 16.25 6.69
N VAL A 362 -4.88 17.57 6.46
CA VAL A 362 -3.87 18.47 7.05
C VAL A 362 -4.21 18.90 8.47
N LEU A 363 -5.49 18.94 8.85
CA LEU A 363 -5.98 19.33 10.18
C LEU A 363 -5.40 20.65 10.69
N GLN A 364 -5.11 21.58 9.77
CA GLN A 364 -4.47 22.88 10.06
C GLN A 364 -3.12 22.79 10.79
N VAL A 365 -2.47 21.62 10.75
CA VAL A 365 -1.09 21.45 11.21
C VAL A 365 -0.16 22.17 10.25
N GLU A 366 0.62 23.12 10.76
CA GLU A 366 1.44 24.05 9.97
C GLU A 366 2.38 23.31 9.00
N SER A 367 3.10 22.28 9.46
CA SER A 367 3.99 21.50 8.59
C SER A 367 3.26 20.85 7.41
N ARG A 368 2.02 20.38 7.59
CA ARG A 368 1.23 19.76 6.52
C ARG A 368 0.61 20.79 5.57
N VAL A 369 0.22 21.95 6.09
CA VAL A 369 -0.23 23.06 5.24
C VAL A 369 0.94 23.58 4.41
N ASN A 370 2.15 23.64 4.96
CA ASN A 370 3.36 24.00 4.23
C ASN A 370 3.66 23.02 3.08
N LEU A 371 3.30 21.74 3.20
CA LEU A 371 3.39 20.78 2.10
C LEU A 371 2.42 21.10 0.96
N LEU A 372 1.21 21.57 1.27
CA LEU A 372 0.25 22.04 0.25
C LEU A 372 0.72 23.35 -0.40
N LEU A 373 1.30 24.26 0.39
CA LEU A 373 1.87 25.51 -0.10
C LEU A 373 3.03 25.21 -1.06
N SER A 374 3.97 24.36 -0.65
CA SER A 374 5.09 23.93 -1.49
C SER A 374 4.57 23.25 -2.76
N TRP A 375 3.57 22.37 -2.64
CA TRP A 375 2.93 21.78 -3.81
C TRP A 375 2.36 22.83 -4.79
N LEU A 376 1.79 23.93 -4.32
CA LEU A 376 1.29 25.00 -5.21
C LEU A 376 2.42 25.82 -5.88
N THR A 377 3.56 25.97 -5.21
CA THR A 377 4.59 26.96 -5.58
C THR A 377 5.88 26.36 -6.16
N ASP A 378 6.17 25.10 -5.88
CA ASP A 378 7.37 24.39 -6.36
C ASP A 378 7.36 24.31 -7.90
N SER A 379 8.53 24.36 -8.52
CA SER A 379 8.70 24.42 -9.98
C SER A 379 8.06 23.26 -10.76
N SER A 380 7.92 22.09 -10.12
CA SER A 380 7.29 20.87 -10.63
C SER A 380 5.91 20.57 -10.02
N GLY A 381 5.40 21.48 -9.19
CA GLY A 381 4.17 21.33 -8.42
C GLY A 381 2.89 21.59 -9.22
N ALA A 382 1.81 21.90 -8.51
CA ALA A 382 0.52 22.36 -9.02
C ALA A 382 -0.20 21.40 -9.99
N ALA A 383 0.28 20.18 -10.17
CA ALA A 383 -0.28 19.13 -11.04
C ALA A 383 -0.50 19.60 -12.51
N PRO A 384 0.57 19.75 -13.31
CA PRO A 384 0.46 20.14 -14.70
C PRO A 384 -0.43 19.18 -15.50
N GLY A 385 -1.32 19.72 -16.32
CA GLY A 385 -2.23 18.93 -17.16
C GLY A 385 -3.42 18.28 -16.43
N GLU A 386 -3.50 18.41 -15.11
CA GLU A 386 -4.71 18.04 -14.36
C GLU A 386 -5.70 19.21 -14.29
N SER A 387 -6.98 18.91 -13.98
CA SER A 387 -8.06 19.90 -13.88
C SER A 387 -7.75 21.03 -12.89
N VAL A 388 -8.19 22.26 -13.19
CA VAL A 388 -8.10 23.39 -12.24
C VAL A 388 -8.80 23.12 -10.90
N GLY A 389 -9.74 22.16 -10.85
CA GLY A 389 -10.50 21.79 -9.65
C GLY A 389 -9.64 21.39 -8.44
N ILE A 390 -8.54 20.65 -8.64
CA ILE A 390 -7.65 20.29 -7.53
C ILE A 390 -6.88 21.51 -6.99
N ARG A 391 -6.42 22.41 -7.88
CA ARG A 391 -5.75 23.66 -7.49
C ARG A 391 -6.70 24.58 -6.71
N ARG A 392 -7.95 24.70 -7.16
CA ARG A 392 -9.02 25.41 -6.45
C ARG A 392 -9.26 24.85 -5.04
N ALA A 393 -9.36 23.53 -4.91
CA ALA A 393 -9.58 22.87 -3.62
C ALA A 393 -8.41 23.12 -2.64
N VAL A 394 -7.16 23.04 -3.12
CA VAL A 394 -5.97 23.31 -2.29
C VAL A 394 -5.93 24.77 -1.86
N ILE A 395 -6.20 25.72 -2.77
CA ILE A 395 -6.22 27.15 -2.45
C ILE A 395 -7.30 27.47 -1.42
N ALA A 396 -8.49 26.87 -1.51
CA ALA A 396 -9.54 27.03 -0.50
C ALA A 396 -9.08 26.60 0.91
N VAL A 397 -8.24 25.56 1.01
CA VAL A 397 -7.67 25.10 2.29
C VAL A 397 -6.59 26.05 2.80
N VAL A 398 -5.64 26.45 1.94
CA VAL A 398 -4.52 27.33 2.29
C VAL A 398 -5.00 28.75 2.63
N ALA A 399 -6.04 29.24 1.96
CA ALA A 399 -6.60 30.57 2.17
C ALA A 399 -7.31 30.77 3.53
N GLN A 400 -7.44 29.73 4.35
CA GLN A 400 -7.90 29.87 5.74
C GLN A 400 -6.96 30.76 6.57
N LYS A 401 -5.66 30.77 6.24
CA LYS A 401 -4.67 31.65 6.87
C LYS A 401 -4.22 32.71 5.87
N LYS A 402 -4.35 33.96 6.29
CA LYS A 402 -4.01 35.13 5.48
C LYS A 402 -2.53 35.18 5.08
N ASP A 403 -1.64 34.70 5.96
CA ASP A 403 -0.20 34.71 5.71
C ASP A 403 0.20 33.62 4.71
N ASP A 404 -0.43 32.44 4.77
CA ASP A 404 -0.18 31.34 3.85
C ASP A 404 -0.58 31.72 2.42
N ILE A 405 -1.77 32.31 2.22
CA ILE A 405 -2.19 32.76 0.88
C ILE A 405 -1.34 33.92 0.35
N THR A 406 -0.87 34.80 1.24
CA THR A 406 0.08 35.86 0.88
C THR A 406 1.38 35.25 0.34
N THR A 407 1.89 34.23 1.04
CA THR A 407 3.11 33.50 0.65
C THR A 407 2.94 32.78 -0.68
N VAL A 408 1.77 32.17 -0.94
CA VAL A 408 1.47 31.55 -2.25
C VAL A 408 1.55 32.59 -3.38
N VAL A 409 0.95 33.77 -3.21
CA VAL A 409 0.99 34.83 -4.24
C VAL A 409 2.42 35.32 -4.47
N GLU A 410 3.18 35.58 -3.41
CA GLU A 410 4.58 36.04 -3.50
C GLU A 410 5.46 35.03 -4.24
N LYS A 411 5.49 33.77 -3.79
CA LYS A 411 6.28 32.72 -4.44
C LYS A 411 5.83 32.43 -5.86
N SER A 412 4.52 32.41 -6.12
CA SER A 412 3.99 32.18 -7.47
C SER A 412 4.37 33.32 -8.41
N LEU A 413 4.40 34.56 -7.92
CA LEU A 413 4.80 35.72 -8.72
C LEU A 413 6.29 35.67 -9.08
N ASP A 414 7.15 35.31 -8.11
CA ASP A 414 8.58 35.14 -8.32
C ASP A 414 8.85 34.03 -9.35
N GLN A 415 8.26 32.84 -9.16
CA GLN A 415 8.39 31.72 -10.09
C GLN A 415 7.85 32.06 -11.48
N PHE A 416 6.69 32.74 -11.56
CA PHE A 416 6.08 33.12 -12.83
C PHE A 416 6.96 34.09 -13.63
N GLY A 417 7.76 34.91 -12.93
CA GLY A 417 8.68 35.87 -13.52
C GLY A 417 10.11 35.37 -13.75
N ASP A 418 10.49 34.21 -13.23
CA ASP A 418 11.85 33.68 -13.37
C ASP A 418 12.21 33.40 -14.84
N GLN A 419 13.35 33.92 -15.30
CA GLN A 419 13.73 33.85 -16.71
C GLN A 419 14.09 32.44 -17.18
N LEU A 420 14.71 31.63 -16.31
CA LEU A 420 15.06 30.25 -16.65
C LEU A 420 13.79 29.41 -16.73
N TYR A 421 12.90 29.58 -15.76
CA TYR A 421 11.61 28.92 -15.73
C TYR A 421 10.76 29.26 -16.96
N VAL A 422 10.62 30.55 -17.30
CA VAL A 422 9.86 30.99 -18.48
C VAL A 422 10.40 30.36 -19.78
N ARG A 423 11.72 30.18 -19.89
CA ARG A 423 12.37 29.64 -21.09
C ARG A 423 12.35 28.11 -21.17
N HIS A 424 12.44 27.43 -20.04
CA HIS A 424 12.75 26.00 -20.00
C HIS A 424 11.65 25.12 -19.40
N ALA A 425 10.74 25.67 -18.60
CA ALA A 425 9.67 24.88 -18.01
C ALA A 425 8.64 24.47 -19.08
N PRO A 426 8.11 23.24 -19.02
CA PRO A 426 7.03 22.79 -19.89
C PRO A 426 5.83 23.75 -19.85
N LEU A 427 5.18 23.94 -21.00
CA LEU A 427 4.09 24.91 -21.10
C LEU A 427 2.93 24.61 -20.15
N LEU A 428 2.56 23.33 -20.00
CA LEU A 428 1.52 22.88 -19.07
C LEU A 428 1.84 23.27 -17.61
N GLN A 429 3.12 23.28 -17.24
CA GLN A 429 3.57 23.72 -15.92
C GLN A 429 3.36 25.23 -15.76
N GLN A 430 3.80 26.02 -16.75
CA GLN A 430 3.63 27.47 -16.73
C GLN A 430 2.14 27.87 -16.68
N GLU A 431 1.28 27.13 -17.37
CA GLU A 431 -0.18 27.32 -17.34
C GLU A 431 -0.77 26.98 -15.97
N ALA A 432 -0.36 25.86 -15.35
CA ALA A 432 -0.81 25.49 -14.01
C ALA A 432 -0.44 26.57 -12.97
N HIS A 433 0.80 27.09 -13.00
CA HIS A 433 1.20 28.16 -12.09
C HIS A 433 0.53 29.50 -12.38
N ALA A 434 0.22 29.82 -13.65
CA ALA A 434 -0.59 30.98 -13.97
C ALA A 434 -1.99 30.89 -13.33
N GLN A 435 -2.61 29.70 -13.36
CA GLN A 435 -3.89 29.45 -12.69
C GLN A 435 -3.76 29.62 -11.16
N VAL A 436 -2.72 29.05 -10.55
CA VAL A 436 -2.44 29.22 -9.10
C VAL A 436 -2.29 30.69 -8.74
N LEU A 437 -1.52 31.47 -9.51
CA LEU A 437 -1.30 32.89 -9.27
C LEU A 437 -2.61 33.69 -9.36
N LEU A 438 -3.44 33.44 -10.37
CA LEU A 438 -4.72 34.14 -10.55
C LEU A 438 -5.74 33.79 -9.45
N LEU A 439 -5.91 32.49 -9.16
CA LEU A 439 -6.78 32.03 -8.08
C LEU A 439 -6.33 32.63 -6.73
N SER A 440 -5.06 32.49 -6.38
CA SER A 440 -4.53 32.97 -5.10
C SER A 440 -4.59 34.49 -4.96
N ALA A 441 -4.37 35.25 -6.05
CA ALA A 441 -4.53 36.69 -6.04
C ALA A 441 -5.99 37.11 -5.78
N GLY A 442 -6.97 36.39 -6.33
CA GLY A 442 -8.39 36.58 -6.03
C GLY A 442 -8.69 36.43 -4.53
N TYR A 443 -8.19 35.34 -3.93
CA TYR A 443 -8.34 35.10 -2.49
C TYR A 443 -7.62 36.16 -1.65
N LEU A 444 -6.39 36.53 -2.02
CA LEU A 444 -5.63 37.57 -1.33
C LEU A 444 -6.32 38.93 -1.44
N HIS A 445 -6.91 39.29 -2.59
CA HIS A 445 -7.66 40.55 -2.73
C HIS A 445 -8.82 40.62 -1.72
N ARG A 446 -9.57 39.53 -1.58
CA ARG A 446 -10.70 39.45 -0.64
C ARG A 446 -10.25 39.48 0.82
N ALA A 447 -9.12 38.84 1.15
CA ALA A 447 -8.59 38.79 2.51
C ALA A 447 -7.75 40.03 2.91
N ASN A 448 -7.05 40.63 1.96
CA ASN A 448 -6.13 41.75 2.14
C ASN A 448 -5.89 42.54 0.83
N PRO A 449 -6.84 43.39 0.42
CA PRO A 449 -6.74 44.12 -0.84
C PRO A 449 -5.54 45.07 -0.89
N ILE A 450 -5.12 45.60 0.27
CA ILE A 450 -3.96 46.50 0.37
C ILE A 450 -2.66 45.77 0.03
N LYS A 451 -2.47 44.55 0.55
CA LYS A 451 -1.26 43.76 0.26
C LYS A 451 -1.18 43.39 -1.21
N LEU A 452 -2.30 43.01 -1.83
CA LEU A 452 -2.32 42.76 -3.27
C LEU A 452 -1.98 44.02 -4.07
N ALA A 453 -2.55 45.18 -3.71
CA ALA A 453 -2.24 46.45 -4.36
C ALA A 453 -0.76 46.85 -4.23
N LEU A 454 -0.10 46.47 -3.13
CA LEU A 454 1.34 46.64 -2.97
C LEU A 454 2.14 45.68 -3.86
N LEU A 455 1.74 44.40 -3.92
CA LEU A 455 2.39 43.39 -4.77
C LEU A 455 2.27 43.74 -6.25
N ALA A 456 1.12 44.24 -6.71
CA ALA A 456 0.91 44.69 -8.09
C ALA A 456 1.73 45.95 -8.47
N LYS A 457 2.40 46.59 -7.50
CA LYS A 457 3.33 47.72 -7.71
C LYS A 457 4.78 47.34 -7.40
N SER A 458 5.03 46.08 -7.04
CA SER A 458 6.36 45.60 -6.68
C SER A 458 7.26 45.40 -7.91
N SER A 459 8.58 45.41 -7.68
CA SER A 459 9.55 45.02 -8.71
C SER A 459 9.35 43.58 -9.18
N ALA A 460 8.97 42.67 -8.29
CA ALA A 460 8.66 41.28 -8.63
C ALA A 460 7.55 41.19 -9.69
N TYR A 461 6.45 41.94 -9.52
CA TYR A 461 5.39 42.01 -10.51
C TYR A 461 5.87 42.60 -11.84
N MET A 462 6.54 43.76 -11.81
CA MET A 462 7.01 44.43 -13.03
C MET A 462 8.00 43.55 -13.81
N ASN A 463 8.91 42.88 -13.10
CA ASN A 463 9.86 41.95 -13.69
C ASN A 463 9.15 40.73 -14.27
N ALA A 464 8.17 40.17 -13.55
CA ALA A 464 7.43 39.01 -14.02
C ALA A 464 6.69 39.29 -15.33
N ILE A 465 5.98 40.41 -15.42
CA ILE A 465 5.31 40.82 -16.66
C ILE A 465 6.33 41.12 -17.77
N SER A 466 7.40 41.88 -17.49
CA SER A 466 8.43 42.21 -18.48
C SER A 466 9.12 40.97 -19.05
N ASN A 467 9.56 40.05 -18.19
CA ASN A 467 10.21 38.80 -18.59
C ASN A 467 9.28 37.92 -19.44
N ARG A 468 7.99 37.86 -19.09
CA ARG A 468 6.97 37.13 -19.86
C ARG A 468 6.71 37.77 -21.22
N LEU A 469 6.59 39.09 -21.31
CA LEU A 469 6.37 39.80 -22.58
C LEU A 469 7.58 39.71 -23.51
N GLY A 470 8.80 39.67 -22.94
CA GLY A 470 10.05 39.45 -23.66
C GLY A 470 10.34 37.98 -24.00
N ALA A 471 9.47 37.04 -23.61
CA ALA A 471 9.69 35.62 -23.85
C ALA A 471 9.58 35.29 -25.36
N PRO A 472 10.44 34.40 -25.89
CA PRO A 472 10.37 34.01 -27.30
C PRO A 472 9.09 33.23 -27.62
N GLN A 473 8.53 32.52 -26.63
CA GLN A 473 7.34 31.71 -26.80
C GLN A 473 6.07 32.56 -26.73
N THR A 474 5.25 32.52 -27.79
CA THR A 474 3.99 33.27 -27.88
C THR A 474 3.03 32.98 -26.74
N ARG A 475 2.86 31.71 -26.34
CA ARG A 475 1.97 31.36 -25.23
C ARG A 475 2.43 31.94 -23.89
N ALA A 476 3.73 31.93 -23.61
CA ALA A 476 4.28 32.55 -22.40
C ALA A 476 4.04 34.07 -22.38
N ARG A 477 4.14 34.75 -23.53
CA ARG A 477 3.78 36.17 -23.70
C ARG A 477 2.29 36.41 -23.42
N VAL A 478 1.41 35.58 -23.99
CA VAL A 478 -0.04 35.66 -23.78
C VAL A 478 -0.42 35.46 -22.32
N LEU A 479 0.17 34.48 -21.62
CA LEU A 479 -0.03 34.30 -20.18
C LEU A 479 0.44 35.54 -19.39
N GLY A 480 1.57 36.13 -19.77
CA GLY A 480 2.04 37.39 -19.18
C GLY A 480 1.04 38.54 -19.33
N MET A 481 0.46 38.70 -20.52
CA MET A 481 -0.58 39.70 -20.76
C MET A 481 -1.83 39.44 -19.92
N ILE A 482 -2.33 38.20 -19.93
CA ILE A 482 -3.53 37.79 -19.17
C ILE A 482 -3.35 38.07 -17.67
N VAL A 483 -2.24 37.61 -17.09
CA VAL A 483 -1.94 37.81 -15.67
C VAL A 483 -1.77 39.29 -15.33
N GLY A 484 -1.08 40.05 -16.19
CA GLY A 484 -0.90 41.50 -16.00
C GLY A 484 -2.21 42.27 -16.01
N GLU A 485 -3.10 41.99 -16.97
CA GLU A 485 -4.43 42.62 -17.05
C GLU A 485 -5.29 42.24 -15.84
N ALA A 486 -5.34 40.95 -15.48
CA ALA A 486 -6.14 40.47 -14.36
C ALA A 486 -5.69 41.06 -13.02
N LEU A 487 -4.40 40.99 -12.70
CA LEU A 487 -3.85 41.52 -11.45
C LEU A 487 -3.94 43.05 -11.39
N SER A 488 -3.65 43.76 -12.49
CA SER A 488 -3.77 45.22 -12.52
C SER A 488 -5.23 45.67 -12.35
N THR A 489 -6.20 44.92 -12.87
CA THR A 489 -7.62 45.23 -12.72
C THR A 489 -8.05 44.96 -11.28
N LEU A 490 -7.64 43.81 -10.72
CA LEU A 490 -7.97 43.43 -9.35
C LEU A 490 -7.37 44.38 -8.30
N ALA A 491 -6.16 44.89 -8.53
CA ALA A 491 -5.46 45.77 -7.59
C ALA A 491 -5.97 47.23 -7.58
N LYS A 492 -6.72 47.67 -8.60
CA LYS A 492 -7.19 49.05 -8.72
C LYS A 492 -8.69 49.15 -8.43
N THR A 493 -9.05 49.73 -7.28
CA THR A 493 -10.44 50.08 -6.99
C THR A 493 -10.85 51.33 -7.77
N GLY A 494 -11.58 51.16 -8.89
CA GLY A 494 -12.22 52.27 -9.61
C GLY A 494 -11.40 52.99 -10.70
N GLY A 495 -10.26 52.42 -11.15
CA GLY A 495 -9.50 52.93 -12.30
C GLY A 495 -9.41 51.90 -13.44
N LYS A 496 -9.12 52.34 -14.68
CA LYS A 496 -8.83 51.41 -15.77
C LYS A 496 -7.58 50.59 -15.42
N GLY A 497 -7.75 49.27 -15.33
CA GLY A 497 -6.67 48.29 -15.28
C GLY A 497 -5.78 48.38 -16.52
N LEU A 498 -4.64 47.70 -16.49
CA LEU A 498 -3.85 47.46 -17.70
C LEU A 498 -4.73 46.73 -18.72
N ASP A 499 -4.69 47.16 -19.98
CA ASP A 499 -5.38 46.54 -21.10
C ASP A 499 -4.43 46.60 -22.30
N PHE A 500 -4.00 45.44 -22.79
CA PHE A 500 -3.13 45.34 -23.97
C PHE A 500 -3.93 45.44 -25.28
N ASP A 501 -5.26 45.29 -25.23
CA ASP A 501 -6.17 45.40 -26.38
C ASP A 501 -5.82 44.46 -27.56
N MET A 502 -5.32 43.26 -27.27
CA MET A 502 -4.92 42.27 -28.27
C MET A 502 -6.02 41.22 -28.53
N ASN A 503 -6.04 40.62 -29.72
CA ASN A 503 -7.04 39.60 -30.05
C ASN A 503 -6.88 38.36 -29.16
N GLU A 504 -5.64 38.01 -28.81
CA GLU A 504 -5.30 36.88 -27.95
C GLU A 504 -5.84 37.07 -26.53
N THR A 505 -5.81 38.29 -25.98
CA THR A 505 -6.30 38.60 -24.62
C THR A 505 -7.83 38.72 -24.54
N LYS A 506 -8.51 38.72 -25.70
CA LYS A 506 -9.97 38.70 -25.86
C LYS A 506 -10.53 37.31 -26.19
N SER A 507 -9.66 36.32 -26.40
CA SER A 507 -10.07 34.93 -26.62
C SER A 507 -10.85 34.37 -25.43
N ASP A 508 -11.68 33.35 -25.67
CA ASP A 508 -12.47 32.73 -24.59
C ASP A 508 -11.59 32.07 -23.52
N ASP A 509 -10.45 31.53 -23.93
CA ASP A 509 -9.41 31.03 -23.03
C ASP A 509 -8.86 32.16 -22.13
N ALA A 510 -8.50 33.31 -22.70
CA ALA A 510 -8.04 34.45 -21.92
C ALA A 510 -9.11 34.98 -20.93
N LYS A 511 -10.38 35.00 -21.34
CA LYS A 511 -11.50 35.35 -20.45
C LYS A 511 -11.64 34.33 -19.31
N TRP A 512 -11.50 33.05 -19.62
CA TRP A 512 -11.55 31.97 -18.62
C TRP A 512 -10.45 32.14 -17.56
N TYR A 513 -9.20 32.37 -17.97
CA TYR A 513 -8.11 32.65 -17.03
C TYR A 513 -8.39 33.88 -16.18
N LYS A 514 -8.83 35.00 -16.78
CA LYS A 514 -9.15 36.23 -16.03
C LYS A 514 -10.26 36.00 -15.00
N ALA A 515 -11.26 35.18 -15.31
CA ALA A 515 -12.35 34.85 -14.39
C ALA A 515 -11.90 34.06 -13.15
N LEU A 516 -10.71 33.43 -13.17
CA LEU A 516 -10.19 32.69 -12.01
C LEU A 516 -10.03 33.57 -10.76
N VAL A 517 -9.79 34.87 -10.91
CA VAL A 517 -9.66 35.78 -9.75
C VAL A 517 -10.99 35.95 -9.00
N GLU A 518 -12.11 35.71 -9.67
CA GLU A 518 -13.46 35.86 -9.12
C GLU A 518 -13.92 34.61 -8.36
N ILE A 519 -13.29 33.46 -8.60
CA ILE A 519 -13.63 32.18 -7.97
C ILE A 519 -13.40 32.26 -6.46
N SER A 520 -14.39 31.82 -5.68
CA SER A 520 -14.36 31.76 -4.23
C SER A 520 -15.00 30.46 -3.74
N ASP A 521 -14.21 29.41 -3.68
CA ASP A 521 -14.58 28.12 -3.13
C ASP A 521 -14.55 28.11 -1.60
N SER A 522 -15.41 27.28 -1.00
CA SER A 522 -15.51 27.06 0.44
C SER A 522 -15.12 25.63 0.81
N ILE A 523 -14.89 25.38 2.09
CA ILE A 523 -14.62 24.03 2.61
C ILE A 523 -15.95 23.38 2.94
N GLY A 524 -16.28 22.31 2.22
CA GLY A 524 -17.55 21.60 2.33
C GLY A 524 -17.44 20.23 3.00
N PRO A 525 -18.58 19.55 3.21
CA PRO A 525 -18.61 18.20 3.76
C PRO A 525 -18.11 17.15 2.74
N VAL A 526 -17.46 16.10 3.24
CA VAL A 526 -16.89 15.01 2.43
C VAL A 526 -17.96 14.03 1.91
N ASP A 527 -19.21 14.12 2.39
CA ASP A 527 -20.28 13.15 2.11
C ASP A 527 -20.65 13.02 0.63
N SER A 528 -20.47 14.08 -0.17
CA SER A 528 -20.70 14.04 -1.61
C SER A 528 -19.69 13.12 -2.33
N LEU A 529 -18.50 12.92 -1.77
CA LEU A 529 -17.47 12.03 -2.32
C LEU A 529 -17.80 10.55 -2.10
N ARG A 530 -18.52 10.21 -1.01
CA ARG A 530 -18.90 8.83 -0.66
C ARG A 530 -19.67 8.12 -1.78
N LYS A 531 -20.44 8.86 -2.59
CA LYS A 531 -21.24 8.33 -3.69
C LYS A 531 -20.38 7.87 -4.89
N LYS A 532 -19.22 8.48 -5.09
CA LYS A 532 -18.28 8.17 -6.19
C LYS A 532 -17.29 7.04 -5.86
N VAL A 533 -17.05 6.77 -4.56
CA VAL A 533 -16.05 5.80 -4.05
C VAL A 533 -16.52 4.32 -4.09
N LYS A 534 -17.74 4.02 -4.55
CA LYS A 534 -18.33 2.66 -4.44
C LYS A 534 -17.69 1.56 -5.32
N THR A 535 -16.58 1.79 -6.02
CA THR A 535 -16.03 0.83 -7.00
C THR A 535 -14.85 -0.03 -6.52
N HIS A 536 -14.34 0.08 -5.28
CA HIS A 536 -13.11 -0.64 -4.86
C HIS A 536 -13.19 -1.51 -3.60
N ASN A 537 -14.38 -1.89 -3.13
CA ASN A 537 -14.47 -2.86 -2.02
C ASN A 537 -14.59 -4.32 -2.50
N ARG A 538 -13.52 -5.07 -2.20
CA ARG A 538 -13.43 -6.51 -1.89
C ARG A 538 -13.35 -7.51 -3.06
N PRO A 539 -12.35 -8.42 -3.08
CA PRO A 539 -12.55 -9.75 -3.62
C PRO A 539 -13.47 -10.50 -2.64
N ASP A 540 -14.74 -10.67 -3.00
CA ASP A 540 -15.56 -11.72 -2.42
C ASP A 540 -14.96 -13.06 -2.85
N VAL A 541 -14.18 -13.68 -1.96
CA VAL A 541 -13.68 -15.06 -2.11
C VAL A 541 -14.83 -16.09 -2.07
N ALA A 542 -16.09 -15.67 -1.92
CA ALA A 542 -17.24 -16.56 -1.91
C ALA A 542 -18.31 -16.10 -2.91
N LYS A 543 -18.08 -16.30 -4.22
CA LYS A 543 -19.15 -16.41 -5.26
C LYS A 543 -18.72 -16.75 -6.69
N LYS A 544 -17.53 -17.31 -6.94
CA LYS A 544 -17.19 -17.93 -8.24
C LYS A 544 -17.48 -19.44 -8.25
N ALA A 545 -18.74 -19.79 -8.01
CA ALA A 545 -19.26 -21.14 -8.26
C ALA A 545 -20.71 -21.08 -8.76
N ALA A 546 -21.01 -20.20 -9.71
CA ALA A 546 -22.23 -20.27 -10.51
C ALA A 546 -22.17 -19.30 -11.70
N LYS A 547 -21.61 -19.77 -12.83
CA LYS A 547 -21.98 -19.45 -14.23
C LYS A 547 -20.84 -19.80 -15.18
N ALA A 548 -20.55 -21.09 -15.28
CA ALA A 548 -19.95 -21.65 -16.47
C ALA A 548 -21.08 -22.32 -17.27
N GLN A 549 -21.64 -21.59 -18.25
CA GLN A 549 -22.33 -22.13 -19.42
C GLN A 549 -22.85 -20.96 -20.25
N GLN A 550 -22.11 -20.62 -21.31
CA GLN A 550 -22.61 -20.46 -22.69
C GLN A 550 -21.51 -19.82 -23.55
N LYS A 551 -20.85 -20.67 -24.35
CA LYS A 551 -19.98 -20.27 -25.46
C LYS A 551 -20.81 -19.62 -26.56
N PRO A 552 -20.36 -18.49 -27.16
CA PRO A 552 -20.67 -18.19 -28.54
C PRO A 552 -19.58 -18.72 -29.46
N ARG A 553 -20.06 -19.37 -30.51
CA ARG A 553 -19.37 -20.05 -31.60
C ARG A 553 -18.45 -19.09 -32.38
N ARG A 554 -17.13 -19.38 -32.40
CA ARG A 554 -16.16 -18.73 -33.30
C ARG A 554 -16.50 -19.05 -34.75
N GLN A 555 -16.73 -18.02 -35.56
CA GLN A 555 -16.67 -18.13 -37.02
C GLN A 555 -15.31 -17.63 -37.50
N ALA A 556 -14.61 -18.50 -38.21
CA ALA A 556 -13.36 -18.19 -38.91
C ALA A 556 -13.64 -17.23 -40.06
N LYS A 557 -12.83 -16.16 -40.18
CA LYS A 557 -12.70 -15.41 -41.43
C LYS A 557 -11.22 -15.28 -41.81
N GLN A 558 -11.01 -15.50 -43.09
CA GLN A 558 -9.77 -15.70 -43.81
C GLN A 558 -8.88 -14.44 -43.82
N SER A 559 -7.57 -14.69 -43.82
CA SER A 559 -6.49 -13.74 -44.04
C SER A 559 -6.23 -13.53 -45.54
N LEU A 560 -5.86 -12.30 -45.91
CA LEU A 560 -5.08 -11.91 -47.11
C LEU A 560 -4.29 -10.62 -46.77
N PRO A 561 -3.17 -10.31 -47.45
CA PRO A 561 -1.96 -9.82 -46.77
C PRO A 561 -1.48 -8.40 -47.18
N THR A 562 -0.36 -8.00 -46.53
CA THR A 562 0.64 -6.94 -46.84
C THR A 562 0.34 -5.49 -46.41
N PRO A 563 1.35 -4.61 -46.16
CA PRO A 563 2.81 -4.79 -46.10
C PRO A 563 3.52 -4.21 -44.84
N ALA A 564 4.80 -4.57 -44.72
CA ALA A 564 5.73 -4.18 -43.65
C ALA A 564 5.98 -2.66 -43.57
N THR A 565 5.98 -2.12 -42.36
CA THR A 565 6.57 -0.81 -42.04
C THR A 565 7.39 -0.89 -40.74
N GLN A 566 8.50 -0.15 -40.75
CA GLN A 566 9.69 -0.28 -39.93
C GLN A 566 9.50 -0.02 -38.42
N PRO A 567 10.39 -0.55 -37.55
CA PRO A 567 10.34 -0.35 -36.12
C PRO A 567 10.78 1.09 -35.74
N LYS A 568 9.87 1.83 -35.10
CA LYS A 568 10.20 3.09 -34.41
C LYS A 568 10.92 2.77 -33.10
N LYS A 569 12.09 3.37 -32.93
CA LYS A 569 12.91 3.33 -31.71
C LYS A 569 12.11 3.90 -30.52
N PRO A 570 12.23 3.34 -29.30
CA PRO A 570 11.66 3.94 -28.11
C PRO A 570 12.42 5.21 -27.72
N ALA A 571 11.69 6.30 -27.48
CA ALA A 571 12.21 7.51 -26.88
C ALA A 571 12.52 7.25 -25.40
N ILE A 572 13.75 7.52 -25.00
CA ILE A 572 14.18 7.53 -23.60
C ILE A 572 13.58 8.79 -22.98
N VAL A 573 12.66 8.60 -22.03
CA VAL A 573 12.21 9.65 -21.13
C VAL A 573 13.19 9.65 -19.96
N GLU A 574 14.06 10.66 -19.89
CA GLU A 574 14.81 10.96 -18.68
C GLU A 574 13.79 11.34 -17.59
N VAL A 575 13.62 10.44 -16.64
CA VAL A 575 13.03 10.76 -15.34
C VAL A 575 14.12 11.50 -14.58
N VAL A 576 14.00 12.82 -14.51
CA VAL A 576 14.82 13.64 -13.62
C VAL A 576 14.28 13.41 -12.21
N ASP A 577 14.93 12.52 -11.46
CA ASP A 577 14.82 12.50 -9.99
C ASP A 577 15.50 13.78 -9.48
N SER A 578 14.67 14.76 -9.11
CA SER A 578 15.12 15.99 -8.49
C SER A 578 15.23 15.76 -6.97
N ASP A 579 16.27 15.02 -6.57
CA ASP A 579 16.72 14.96 -5.17
C ASP A 579 17.54 16.22 -4.88
N GLU A 580 16.85 17.32 -4.56
CA GLU A 580 17.47 18.45 -3.86
C GLU A 580 17.39 18.17 -2.36
N GLU A 581 18.34 17.38 -1.86
CA GLU A 581 18.76 17.41 -0.46
C GLU A 581 20.25 17.81 -0.42
N GLU A 582 20.50 19.12 -0.38
CA GLU A 582 21.76 19.66 0.13
C GLU A 582 21.76 19.48 1.65
N ASP A 583 22.41 18.43 2.15
CA ASP A 583 23.29 18.50 3.33
C ASP A 583 24.01 17.15 3.56
N ASP A 584 25.31 17.22 3.87
CA ASP A 584 26.23 16.14 4.27
C ASP A 584 27.00 15.31 3.21
N LEU A 585 27.36 15.89 2.06
CA LEU A 585 28.48 15.35 1.26
C LEU A 585 29.82 15.94 1.72
N VAL A 586 30.53 15.21 2.59
CA VAL A 586 31.92 15.52 2.96
C VAL A 586 32.82 15.41 1.71
N PRO A 587 33.55 16.47 1.30
CA PRO A 587 34.44 16.41 0.15
C PRO A 587 35.59 15.41 0.39
N TYR A 588 35.79 14.47 -0.53
CA TYR A 588 36.97 13.61 -0.54
C TYR A 588 38.22 14.44 -0.83
N ALA A 589 39.24 14.34 0.02
CA ALA A 589 40.56 14.89 -0.29
C ALA A 589 41.18 14.12 -1.48
N LYS A 590 41.69 14.86 -2.46
CA LYS A 590 42.44 14.27 -3.59
C LYS A 590 43.68 13.55 -3.04
N PRO A 591 44.00 12.34 -3.51
CA PRO A 591 45.32 11.78 -3.27
C PRO A 591 46.35 12.65 -3.99
N ASP A 592 47.28 13.23 -3.24
CA ASP A 592 48.51 13.80 -3.80
C ASP A 592 49.39 12.64 -4.29
N SER A 593 49.88 12.79 -5.52
CA SER A 593 50.92 11.99 -6.19
C SER A 593 50.42 10.80 -7.00
N ASP A 594 50.35 11.00 -8.32
CA ASP A 594 50.74 9.97 -9.29
C ASP A 594 51.83 10.58 -10.20
N PRO A 595 52.99 9.93 -10.38
CA PRO A 595 54.17 10.52 -11.00
C PRO A 595 54.06 10.58 -12.52
N GLU A 596 54.71 11.60 -13.08
CA GLU A 596 54.94 11.83 -14.51
C GLU A 596 55.37 10.56 -15.24
N ASP A 597 54.70 10.21 -16.35
CA ASP A 597 55.41 9.61 -17.46
C ASP A 597 54.73 9.78 -18.83
N SER A 598 55.60 9.97 -19.83
CA SER A 598 55.43 9.83 -21.28
C SER A 598 54.91 11.03 -22.09
N GLU A 599 55.83 11.97 -22.32
CA GLU A 599 55.93 12.77 -23.56
C GLU A 599 56.20 11.86 -24.77
N ASP A 600 55.18 11.47 -25.54
CA ASP A 600 55.37 11.13 -26.97
C ASP A 600 54.02 11.10 -27.71
N ASP A 601 53.53 12.28 -28.11
CA ASP A 601 52.34 12.37 -28.99
C ASP A 601 52.78 12.86 -30.37
N ALA A 602 52.93 11.90 -31.28
CA ALA A 602 53.48 12.07 -32.62
C ALA A 602 52.38 12.34 -33.65
N GLU A 603 51.70 13.49 -33.60
CA GLU A 603 50.82 13.91 -34.72
C GLU A 603 50.47 15.41 -34.74
N LEU A 604 51.48 16.28 -34.84
CA LEU A 604 51.28 17.71 -35.19
C LEU A 604 52.24 18.14 -36.30
N VAL A 605 51.96 17.62 -37.50
CA VAL A 605 52.51 18.10 -38.77
C VAL A 605 52.07 19.54 -39.00
N ARG A 606 53.01 20.49 -38.85
CA ARG A 606 52.84 21.89 -39.23
C ARG A 606 52.68 22.03 -40.74
N ARG A 607 51.56 22.58 -41.18
CA ARG A 607 51.36 23.10 -42.54
C ARG A 607 51.31 24.62 -42.50
N ASP A 608 52.47 25.25 -42.55
CA ASP A 608 52.59 26.62 -43.06
C ASP A 608 52.73 26.56 -44.57
N LYS A 609 51.93 27.36 -45.30
CA LYS A 609 52.32 27.99 -46.56
C LYS A 609 51.62 29.34 -46.73
N PRO A 610 52.25 30.29 -47.45
CA PRO A 610 52.28 31.70 -47.06
C PRO A 610 51.40 32.59 -47.95
N ARG A 611 51.25 33.85 -47.52
CA ARG A 611 50.60 34.93 -48.27
C ARG A 611 51.41 35.34 -49.51
N ALA A 612 50.69 35.49 -50.62
CA ALA A 612 50.83 36.57 -51.61
C ALA A 612 49.44 36.84 -52.19
#